data_AF-A0A4E0QP59-F1
#
_entry.id   AF-A0A4E0QP59-F1
#
_cell.length_a   1.000
_cell.length_b   1.000
_cell.length_c   1.000
_cell.angle_alpha   90.00
_cell.angle_beta   90.00
_cell.angle_gamma   90.00
#
_symmetry.space_group_name_H-M   'P 1'
#
loop_
_entity.id
_entity.type
_entity.pdbx_description
1 polymer ?
#
loop_
_entity_poly.entity_id
_entity_poly.type
_entity_poly.pdbx_seq_one_letter_code
_entity_poly.pdbx_strand_id
1 'polypeptide(L)'
;GTFAIARPDIATQVRFRKQEELQQGVNSCQPVKVLTSCPACLQGLSRYRDDIGVESDYIVVELARKRLGEKWQGEFLEKVNRGGIERVLL
;
A
#
# COMPACT_ATOMS: atom_id res chain seq x y z
N GLY A 1 -6.25 -6.91 7.16
CA GLY A 1 -7.50 -6.30 7.69
C GLY A 1 -8.34 -7.31 8.46
N THR A 2 -9.54 -6.91 8.88
CA THR A 2 -10.47 -7.68 9.74
C THR A 2 -10.91 -9.01 9.16
N PHE A 3 -10.96 -9.15 7.83
CA PHE A 3 -11.27 -10.42 7.14
C PHE A 3 -10.37 -11.59 7.59
N ALA A 4 -9.07 -11.33 7.77
CA ALA A 4 -8.12 -12.35 8.21
C ALA A 4 -8.36 -12.82 9.65
N ILE A 5 -9.00 -12.00 10.48
CA ILE A 5 -9.35 -12.31 11.87
C ILE A 5 -10.73 -12.98 11.94
N ALA A 6 -11.69 -12.47 11.16
CA ALA A 6 -13.07 -12.95 11.18
C ALA A 6 -13.25 -14.31 10.51
N ARG A 7 -12.47 -14.62 9.45
CA ARG A 7 -12.54 -15.87 8.68
C ARG A 7 -11.14 -16.42 8.36
N PRO A 8 -10.38 -16.85 9.37
CA PRO A 8 -9.02 -17.37 9.16
C PRO A 8 -9.01 -18.64 8.28
N ASP A 9 -10.10 -19.42 8.31
CA ASP A 9 -10.33 -20.61 7.51
C ASP A 9 -10.34 -20.35 6.01
N ILE A 10 -10.82 -19.17 5.59
CA ILE A 10 -10.87 -18.76 4.17
C ILE A 10 -9.69 -17.86 3.80
N ALA A 11 -9.28 -16.97 4.70
CA ALA A 11 -8.32 -15.91 4.41
C ALA A 11 -6.97 -16.44 3.90
N THR A 12 -6.53 -17.59 4.42
CA THR A 12 -5.30 -18.26 3.97
C THR A 12 -5.39 -18.69 2.50
N GLN A 13 -6.51 -19.26 2.07
CA GLN A 13 -6.70 -19.69 0.68
C GLN A 13 -6.73 -18.49 -0.27
N VAL A 14 -7.44 -17.43 0.11
CA VAL A 14 -7.47 -16.17 -0.67
C VAL A 14 -6.07 -15.57 -0.78
N ARG A 15 -5.27 -15.63 0.30
CA ARG A 15 -3.89 -15.17 0.28
C ARG A 15 -3.06 -15.95 -0.75
N PHE A 16 -3.11 -17.28 -0.71
CA PHE A 16 -2.37 -18.14 -1.63
C PHE A 16 -2.78 -17.90 -3.08
N ARG A 17 -4.08 -17.86 -3.36
CA ARG A 17 -4.54 -17.60 -4.72
C ARG A 17 -4.03 -16.25 -5.25
N LYS A 18 -4.05 -15.21 -4.41
CA LYS A 18 -3.52 -13.89 -4.76
C LYS A 18 -2.01 -13.94 -5.05
N GLN A 19 -1.24 -14.74 -4.30
CA GLN A 19 0.19 -14.91 -4.54
C GLN A 19 0.47 -15.54 -5.90
N GLU A 20 -0.28 -16.58 -6.28
CA GLU A 20 -0.16 -17.22 -7.60
C GLU A 20 -0.37 -16.20 -8.72
N GLU A 21 -1.44 -15.39 -8.64
CA GLU A 21 -1.75 -14.35 -9.63
C GLU A 21 -0.68 -13.26 -9.68
N LEU A 22 -0.17 -12.82 -8.52
CA LEU A 22 0.90 -11.82 -8.45
C LEU A 22 2.21 -12.35 -9.03
N GLN A 23 2.57 -13.60 -8.74
CA GLN A 23 3.77 -14.23 -9.28
C GLN A 23 3.71 -14.31 -10.81
N GLN A 24 2.55 -14.64 -11.38
CA GLN A 24 2.35 -14.63 -12.83
C GLN A 24 2.56 -13.22 -13.41
N GLY A 25 2.02 -12.20 -12.74
CA GLY A 25 2.23 -10.81 -13.12
C GLY A 25 3.70 -10.39 -13.09
N VAL A 26 4.44 -10.75 -12.04
CA VAL A 26 5.88 -10.45 -11.89
C VAL A 26 6.73 -11.09 -12.97
N ASN A 27 6.41 -12.31 -13.39
CA ASN A 27 7.15 -12.96 -14.47
C ASN A 27 6.91 -12.28 -15.82
N SER A 28 5.80 -11.55 -15.97
CA SER A 28 5.41 -10.90 -17.22
C SER A 28 5.93 -9.45 -17.37
N CYS A 29 6.35 -8.81 -16.28
CA CYS A 29 6.78 -7.41 -16.28
C CYS A 29 7.79 -7.21 -15.15
N GLN A 30 8.91 -6.51 -15.37
CA GLN A 30 9.81 -6.08 -14.28
C GLN A 30 10.36 -4.68 -14.57
N PRO A 31 10.48 -3.80 -13.56
CA PRO A 31 10.09 -3.95 -12.15
C PRO A 31 8.58 -3.78 -11.92
N VAL A 32 7.98 -4.59 -11.03
CA VAL A 32 6.54 -4.49 -10.69
C VAL A 32 6.36 -3.80 -9.35
N LYS A 33 5.51 -2.76 -9.35
CA LYS A 33 4.94 -2.20 -8.14
C LYS A 33 3.42 -2.31 -8.21
N VAL A 34 2.81 -2.91 -7.19
CA VAL A 34 1.35 -3.02 -7.07
C VAL A 34 0.81 -1.78 -6.37
N LEU A 35 -0.13 -1.10 -7.02
CA LEU A 35 -0.78 0.07 -6.44
C LEU A 35 -2.15 -0.30 -5.87
N THR A 36 -2.45 0.22 -4.69
CA THR A 36 -3.76 0.03 -4.06
C THR A 36 -4.34 1.34 -3.53
N SER A 37 -5.66 1.42 -3.48
CA SER A 37 -6.42 2.51 -2.84
C SER A 37 -7.06 2.08 -1.52
N CYS A 38 -6.74 0.89 -1.00
CA CYS A 38 -7.30 0.37 0.24
C CYS A 38 -6.19 0.22 1.30
N PRO A 39 -6.22 0.97 2.42
CA PRO A 39 -5.18 0.92 3.44
C PRO A 39 -5.02 -0.47 4.07
N ALA A 40 -6.14 -1.17 4.29
CA ALA A 40 -6.12 -2.53 4.82
C ALA A 40 -5.53 -3.54 3.83
N CYS A 41 -5.69 -3.30 2.53
CA CYS A 41 -5.06 -4.10 1.49
C CYS A 41 -3.57 -3.80 1.39
N LEU A 42 -3.13 -2.55 1.54
CA LEU A 42 -1.70 -2.19 1.53
C LEU A 42 -0.93 -2.98 2.60
N GLN A 43 -1.46 -3.00 3.83
CA GLN A 43 -0.92 -3.82 4.93
C GLN A 43 -0.95 -5.33 4.62
N GLY A 44 -1.94 -5.80 3.86
CA GLY A 44 -2.01 -7.20 3.44
C GLY A 44 -1.01 -7.54 2.34
N LEU A 45 -0.86 -6.64 1.38
CA LEU A 45 0.00 -6.78 0.21
C LEU A 45 1.49 -6.72 0.58
N SER A 46 1.85 -5.94 1.61
CA SER A 46 3.23 -5.86 2.09
C SER A 46 3.79 -7.22 2.51
N ARG A 47 2.94 -8.20 2.83
CA ARG A 47 3.34 -9.57 3.19
C ARG A 47 3.88 -10.38 2.01
N TYR A 48 3.56 -10.00 0.78
CA TYR A 48 4.06 -10.69 -0.42
C TYR A 48 5.44 -10.19 -0.85
N ARG A 49 5.94 -9.10 -0.25
CA ARG A 49 7.27 -8.57 -0.58
C ARG A 49 8.35 -9.63 -0.34
N ASP A 50 8.30 -10.29 0.80
CA ASP A 50 9.29 -11.31 1.19
C ASP A 50 9.15 -12.59 0.36
N ASP A 51 7.92 -12.92 -0.04
CA ASP A 51 7.61 -14.17 -0.77
C ASP A 51 7.98 -14.08 -2.26
N ILE A 52 7.73 -12.94 -2.92
CA ILE A 52 7.79 -12.81 -4.39
C ILE A 52 8.44 -11.50 -4.89
N GLY A 53 9.03 -10.70 -4.00
CA GLY A 53 9.78 -9.48 -4.36
C GLY A 53 8.93 -8.32 -4.88
N VAL A 54 7.61 -8.35 -4.64
CA VAL A 54 6.68 -7.31 -5.11
C VAL A 54 6.61 -6.15 -4.14
N GLU A 55 6.88 -4.94 -4.66
CA GLU A 55 6.65 -3.71 -3.92
C GLU A 55 5.18 -3.28 -4.00
N SER A 56 4.65 -2.70 -2.92
CA SER A 56 3.29 -2.15 -2.91
C SER A 56 3.27 -0.74 -2.35
N ASP A 57 2.49 0.13 -2.96
CA ASP A 57 2.31 1.53 -2.52
C ASP A 57 0.86 1.98 -2.73
N TYR A 58 0.50 3.09 -2.09
CA TYR A 58 -0.81 3.67 -2.20
C TYR A 58 -0.89 4.56 -3.45
N ILE A 59 -1.95 4.38 -4.25
CA ILE A 59 -2.07 5.08 -5.55
C ILE A 59 -2.01 6.60 -5.41
N VAL A 60 -2.58 7.17 -4.35
CA VAL A 60 -2.56 8.62 -4.11
C VAL A 60 -1.14 9.12 -3.82
N VAL A 61 -0.33 8.34 -3.12
CA VAL A 61 1.06 8.69 -2.80
C VAL A 61 1.92 8.69 -4.06
N GLU A 62 1.76 7.69 -4.92
CA GLU A 62 2.44 7.64 -6.22
C GLU A 62 2.04 8.79 -7.14
N LEU A 63 0.75 9.13 -7.19
CA LEU A 63 0.26 10.26 -7.98
C LEU A 63 0.80 11.59 -7.44
N ALA A 64 0.84 11.77 -6.12
CA ALA A 64 1.42 12.96 -5.49
C ALA A 64 2.91 13.08 -5.82
N ARG A 65 3.68 12.00 -5.65
CA ARG A 65 5.11 11.97 -6.02
C ARG A 65 5.34 12.34 -7.49
N LYS A 66 4.56 11.76 -8.41
CA LYS A 66 4.68 12.03 -9.85
C LYS A 66 4.27 13.44 -10.26
N ARG A 67 3.27 14.04 -9.61
CA ARG A 67 2.72 15.35 -10.00
C ARG A 67 3.32 16.52 -9.24
N LEU A 68 3.69 16.32 -7.99
CA LEU A 68 4.15 17.36 -7.06
C LEU A 68 5.65 17.24 -6.76
N GLY A 69 6.32 16.18 -7.23
CA GLY A 69 7.74 15.93 -7.03
C GLY A 69 8.05 15.17 -5.73
N GLU A 70 9.28 14.67 -5.59
CA GLU A 70 9.70 13.82 -4.45
C GLU A 70 9.55 14.51 -3.07
N LYS A 71 9.66 15.84 -3.03
CA LYS A 71 9.59 16.64 -1.79
C LYS A 71 8.15 16.97 -1.37
N TRP A 72 7.13 16.52 -2.10
CA TRP A 72 5.73 16.89 -1.91
C TRP A 72 5.26 16.73 -0.46
N GLN A 73 5.66 15.65 0.22
CA GLN A 73 5.19 15.33 1.56
C GLN A 73 5.74 16.33 2.59
N GLY A 74 7.02 16.69 2.49
CA GLY A 74 7.63 17.68 3.37
C GLY A 74 7.00 19.06 3.18
N GLU A 75 6.86 19.48 1.91
CA GLU A 75 6.22 20.76 1.57
C GLU A 75 4.75 20.82 2.02
N PHE A 76 4.04 19.71 1.92
CA PHE A 76 2.67 19.58 2.42
C PHE A 76 2.61 19.76 3.94
N LEU A 77 3.48 19.07 4.69
CA LEU A 77 3.52 19.18 6.15
C LEU A 77 3.90 20.60 6.62
N GLU A 78 4.85 21.25 5.97
CA GLU A 78 5.20 22.64 6.28
C GLU A 78 4.01 23.60 6.10
N LYS A 79 3.26 23.45 5.00
CA LYS A 79 2.06 24.26 4.72
C LYS A 79 0.97 24.04 5.78
N VAL A 80 0.70 22.78 6.14
CA VAL A 80 -0.31 22.44 7.16
C VAL A 80 0.11 22.95 8.54
N ASN A 81 1.38 22.80 8.92
CA ASN A 81 1.89 23.27 10.21
C ASN A 81 1.76 24.79 10.39
N ARG A 82 1.93 25.59 9.32
CA ARG A 82 1.76 27.06 9.38
C ARG A 82 0.31 27.49 9.63
N GLY A 83 -0.67 26.67 9.28
CA GLY A 83 -2.10 26.94 9.49
C GLY A 83 -2.61 26.61 10.89
N GLY A 84 -1.77 26.01 11.75
CA GLY A 84 -2.17 25.50 13.06
C GLY A 84 -2.78 24.10 12.95
N ILE A 85 -2.11 23.10 13.54
CA ILE A 85 -2.69 21.76 13.71
C ILE A 85 -3.45 21.77 15.04
N GLU A 86 -4.78 21.71 14.99
CA GLU A 86 -5.57 21.40 16.18
C GLU A 86 -5.30 19.95 16.59
N ARG A 87 -4.66 19.79 17.75
CA ARG A 87 -4.39 18.48 18.33
C ARG A 87 -5.58 18.06 19.17
N VAL A 88 -6.33 17.07 18.70
CA VAL A 88 -7.30 16.36 19.54
C VAL A 88 -6.53 15.29 20.32
N LEU A 89 -6.25 15.58 21.58
CA LEU A 89 -5.74 14.60 22.53
C LEU A 89 -6.95 13.81 23.07
N LEU A 90 -7.04 12.53 22.71
CA LEU A 90 -7.97 11.56 23.28
C LEU A 90 -7.28 10.77 24.41
#